data_AF-A0A914DFN6-F1
#
_entry.id   AF-A0A914DFN6-F1
#
_cell.length_a   1.000
_cell.length_b   1.000
_cell.length_c   1.000
_cell.angle_alpha   90.00
_cell.angle_beta   90.00
_cell.angle_gamma   90.00
#
_symmetry.space_group_name_H-M   'P 1'
#
loop_
_entity.id
_entity.type
_entity.pdbx_description
1 polymer ?
#
loop_
_entity_poly.entity_id
_entity_poly.type
_entity_poly.pdbx_seq_one_letter_code
_entity_poly.pdbx_strand_id
1 'polypeptide(L)' 'PGSIRIELTFDRGNTRNDLDGVAFITPDKQHVIVLQNRNMTTTYQVSIRDADIDGKEIRLDIEPRSLSTLIWNKIA' A
#
# COMPACT_ATOMS: atom_id res chain seq x y z
N PRO A 1 -0.20 -13.55 13.14
CA PRO A 1 1.06 -13.60 13.91
C PRO A 1 2.16 -14.23 13.06
N GLY A 2 3.40 -13.76 13.14
CA GLY A 2 4.51 -14.25 12.30
C GLY A 2 4.66 -13.56 10.94
N SER A 3 3.84 -12.55 10.64
CA SER A 3 4.07 -11.68 9.48
C SER A 3 5.34 -10.85 9.66
N ILE A 4 6.06 -10.62 8.57
CA ILE A 4 7.31 -9.86 8.55
C ILE A 4 7.04 -8.55 7.84
N ARG A 5 7.45 -7.43 8.46
CA ARG A 5 7.40 -6.11 7.82
C ARG A 5 8.41 -6.07 6.67
N ILE A 6 7.98 -5.58 5.51
CA ILE A 6 8.85 -5.38 4.35
C ILE A 6 9.01 -3.89 4.06
N GLU A 7 9.98 -3.56 3.21
CA GLU A 7 10.20 -2.20 2.75
C GLU A 7 9.02 -1.71 1.91
N LEU A 8 8.61 -0.46 2.15
CA LEU A 8 7.60 0.24 1.37
C LEU A 8 8.17 1.60 0.99
N THR A 9 8.38 1.80 -0.31
CA THR A 9 8.91 3.04 -0.85
C THR A 9 7.79 3.82 -1.50
N PHE A 10 7.67 5.10 -1.16
CA PHE A 10 6.72 6.00 -1.80
C PHE A 10 7.41 6.83 -2.86
N ASP A 11 6.97 6.71 -4.10
CA ASP A 11 7.32 7.64 -5.17
C ASP A 11 6.39 8.85 -5.12
N ARG A 12 6.77 9.88 -4.34
CA ARG A 12 5.94 11.09 -4.13
C ARG A 12 6.41 12.29 -4.94
N GLY A 13 7.48 12.15 -5.75
CA GLY A 13 8.21 13.29 -6.31
C GLY A 13 8.56 14.32 -5.23
N ASN A 14 8.32 15.60 -5.52
CA ASN A 14 8.57 16.73 -4.59
C ASN A 14 7.37 17.05 -3.66
N THR A 15 6.32 16.23 -3.67
CA THR A 15 5.08 16.54 -2.95
C THR A 15 5.09 15.90 -1.57
N ARG A 16 5.14 16.71 -0.50
CA ARG A 16 4.76 16.21 0.83
C ARG A 16 3.25 15.97 0.84
N ASN A 17 2.84 14.75 1.18
CA ASN A 17 1.44 14.38 1.33
C ASN A 17 1.19 13.68 2.68
N ASP A 18 -0.05 13.71 3.15
CA ASP A 18 -0.47 13.16 4.45
C ASP A 18 -0.85 11.67 4.35
N LEU A 19 -0.23 10.97 3.40
CA LEU A 19 -0.40 9.53 3.21
C LEU A 19 0.73 8.80 3.94
N ASP A 20 0.38 7.86 4.80
CA ASP A 20 1.32 6.97 5.47
C ASP A 20 1.00 5.52 5.13
N GLY A 21 1.97 4.63 5.32
CA GLY A 21 1.71 3.22 5.10
C GLY A 21 2.80 2.29 5.57
N VAL A 22 2.45 1.01 5.61
CA VAL A 22 3.33 -0.09 5.99
C VAL A 22 2.92 -1.34 5.21
N ALA A 23 3.90 -2.16 4.84
CA ALA A 23 3.69 -3.40 4.14
C ALA A 23 4.26 -4.60 4.91
N PHE A 24 3.66 -5.77 4.69
CA PHE A 24 4.03 -7.03 5.33
C PHE A 24 3.90 -8.21 4.36
N ILE A 25 4.65 -9.26 4.64
CA ILE A 25 4.40 -10.60 4.11
C ILE A 25 3.90 -11.49 5.24
N THR A 26 2.80 -12.20 5.01
CA THR A 26 2.21 -13.14 5.97
C THR A 26 2.86 -14.53 5.87
N PRO A 27 2.69 -15.41 6.88
CA PRO A 27 3.23 -16.77 6.83
C PRO A 27 2.74 -17.63 5.65
N ASP A 28 1.55 -17.35 5.14
CA ASP A 28 0.94 -17.96 3.94
C ASP A 28 1.33 -17.25 2.64
N LYS A 29 2.33 -16.36 2.68
CA LYS A 29 2.91 -15.65 1.53
C LYS A 29 1.93 -14.71 0.82
N GLN A 30 1.00 -14.13 1.58
CA GLN A 30 0.21 -13.00 1.11
C GLN A 30 0.97 -11.71 1.37
N HIS A 31 0.78 -10.75 0.48
CA HIS A 31 1.25 -9.39 0.66
C HIS A 31 0.11 -8.56 1.26
N VAL A 32 0.46 -7.79 2.28
CA VAL A 32 -0.47 -6.92 2.98
C VAL A 32 0.09 -5.52 2.97
N ILE A 33 -0.72 -4.53 2.61
CA ILE A 33 -0.40 -3.12 2.80
C ILE A 33 -1.50 -2.45 3.60
N VAL A 34 -1.09 -1.61 4.54
CA VAL A 34 -1.99 -0.71 5.27
C VAL A 34 -1.61 0.71 4.88
N LEU A 35 -2.59 1.46 4.40
CA LEU A 35 -2.46 2.85 4.00
C LEU A 35 -3.36 3.70 4.88
N GLN A 36 -2.83 4.80 5.40
CA GLN A 36 -3.56 5.77 6.18
C GLN A 36 -3.53 7.12 5.47
N ASN A 37 -4.70 7.62 5.10
CA ASN A 37 -4.85 8.98 4.62
C ASN A 37 -5.27 9.90 5.78
N ARG A 38 -4.33 10.70 6.28
CA ARG A 38 -4.60 11.66 7.36
C ARG A 38 -5.15 13.00 6.84
N ASN A 39 -5.14 13.21 5.53
CA ASN A 39 -5.67 14.43 4.92
C ASN A 39 -7.17 14.57 5.21
N MET A 40 -7.64 15.81 5.34
CA MET A 40 -9.03 16.11 5.68
C MET A 40 -9.98 16.04 4.50
N THR A 41 -9.52 16.31 3.28
CA THR A 41 -10.39 16.53 2.12
C THR A 41 -9.87 15.89 0.82
N THR A 42 -8.61 15.52 0.76
CA THR A 42 -7.97 15.00 -0.45
C THR A 42 -8.03 13.48 -0.50
N THR A 43 -8.67 12.94 -1.53
CA THR A 43 -8.54 11.53 -1.92
C THR A 43 -7.21 11.34 -2.65
N TYR A 44 -6.43 10.33 -2.26
CA TYR A 44 -5.18 10.00 -2.95
C TYR A 44 -5.39 8.81 -3.87
N GLN A 45 -5.13 8.98 -5.16
CA GLN A 45 -5.08 7.87 -6.11
C GLN A 45 -3.69 7.25 -6.03
N VAL A 46 -3.60 5.97 -5.67
CA VAL A 46 -2.31 5.32 -5.43
C VAL A 46 -2.00 4.18 -6.39
N SER A 47 -0.75 4.25 -6.81
CA SER A 47 0.12 3.36 -7.59
C SER A 47 0.75 2.14 -6.91
N ILE A 48 0.08 1.02 -6.59
CA ILE A 48 0.80 -0.07 -5.87
C ILE A 48 1.50 -1.01 -6.85
N ARG A 49 2.84 -1.02 -6.78
CA ARG A 49 3.70 -1.98 -7.48
C ARG A 49 4.32 -2.94 -6.48
N ASP A 50 4.25 -4.22 -6.82
CA ASP A 50 4.84 -5.29 -6.06
C ASP A 50 5.92 -5.95 -6.92
N ALA A 51 7.16 -5.99 -6.41
CA ALA A 51 8.28 -6.58 -7.13
C ALA A 51 8.11 -8.09 -7.36
N ASP A 52 7.25 -8.75 -6.57
CA ASP A 52 6.93 -10.16 -6.72
C ASP A 52 5.87 -10.44 -7.80
N ILE A 53 5.27 -9.41 -8.40
CA ILE A 53 4.20 -9.55 -9.40
C ILE A 53 4.59 -8.84 -10.69
N ASP A 54 4.86 -9.63 -11.73
CA ASP A 54 5.29 -9.11 -13.02
C ASP A 54 4.24 -8.20 -13.66
N GLY A 55 4.61 -6.92 -13.81
CA GLY A 55 3.91 -5.94 -14.63
C GLY A 55 2.50 -5.56 -14.17
N LYS A 56 2.04 -6.03 -13.01
CA LYS A 56 0.72 -5.66 -12.48
C LYS A 56 0.84 -4.55 -11.45
N GLU A 57 -0.08 -3.62 -11.58
CA GLU A 57 -0.19 -2.46 -10.72
C GLU A 57 -1.61 -2.44 -10.13
N ILE A 58 -1.71 -2.38 -8.81
CA ILE A 58 -3.00 -2.28 -8.13
C ILE A 58 -3.28 -0.79 -7.92
N ARG A 59 -4.39 -0.32 -8.51
CA ARG A 59 -4.85 1.06 -8.39
C ARG A 59 -6.01 1.15 -7.44
N LEU A 60 -5.97 2.15 -6.57
CA LEU A 60 -7.05 2.43 -5.63
C LEU A 60 -7.07 3.89 -5.22
N ASP A 61 -8.27 4.34 -4.87
CA ASP A 61 -8.51 5.65 -4.27
C ASP A 61 -8.54 5.49 -2.73
N ILE A 62 -7.71 6.26 -2.03
CA ILE A 62 -7.69 6.31 -0.57
C ILE A 62 -8.43 7.56 -0.11
N GLU A 63 -9.65 7.37 0.36
CA GLU A 63 -10.51 8.47 0.80
C GLU A 63 -9.89 9.27 1.95
N PRO A 64 -10.24 10.56 2.12
CA PRO A 64 -9.79 11.37 3.24
C PRO A 64 -10.17 10.72 4.57
N ARG A 65 -9.33 10.90 5.59
CA ARG A 65 -9.60 10.42 6.96
C ARG A 65 -9.88 8.92 7.06
N SER A 66 -9.28 8.13 6.18
CA SER A 66 -9.51 6.70 6.10
C SER A 66 -8.25 5.88 6.39
N LEU A 67 -8.49 4.61 6.71
CA LEU A 67 -7.48 3.56 6.78
C LEU A 67 -7.91 2.43 5.85
N SER A 68 -7.06 2.10 4.89
CA SER A 68 -7.31 1.07 3.89
C SER A 68 -6.30 -0.06 4.05
N THR A 69 -6.81 -1.29 4.12
CA THR A 69 -5.98 -2.49 4.17
C THR A 69 -6.24 -3.31 2.92
N LEU A 70 -5.19 -3.59 2.16
CA LEU A 70 -5.24 -4.48 1.00
C LEU A 70 -4.44 -5.73 1.27
N ILE A 71 -4.97 -6.86 0.81
CA ILE A 71 -4.37 -8.18 0.94
C ILE A 71 -4.46 -8.85 -0.43
N TRP A 72 -3.35 -9.36 -0.95
CA TRP A 72 -3.32 -10.11 -2.20
C TRP A 72 -2.29 -11.23 -2.15
N ASN A 73 -2.46 -12.21 -3.03
CA ASN A 73 -1.52 -13.30 -3.20
C ASN A 73 -0.57 -12.97 -4.36
N LYS A 74 0.66 -13.51 -4.30
CA LYS A 74 1.50 -13.62 -5.50
C LYS A 74 0.72 -14.39 -6.57
N ILE A 75 0.62 -13.80 -7.76
CA ILE A 75 0.05 -14.51 -8.91
C ILE A 75 1.15 -15.46 -9.39
N ALA A 76 0.85 -16.76 -9.36
CA ALA A 76 1.75 -17.83 -9.79
C ALA A 76 2.12 -17.70 -11.26
#